data_AF-A0A916SJL8-F1
#
_entry.id   AF-A0A916SJL8-F1
#
_cell.length_a   1.000
_cell.length_b   1.000
_cell.length_c   1.000
_cell.angle_alpha   90.00
_cell.angle_beta   90.00
_cell.angle_gamma   90.00
#
_symmetry.space_group_name_H-M   'P 1'
#
loop_
_entity.id
_entity.type
_entity.pdbx_description
1 polymer ?
#
loop_
_entity_poly.entity_id
_entity_poly.type
_entity_poly.pdbx_seq_one_letter_code
_entity_poly.pdbx_strand_id
1 'polypeptide(L)' 'MGNPAAGWTPERRKRQSEAIKRWKPWNQSTGPKSPEGKAVVSGNAWTGGEWLKLRQAIKALNQAMREQRGWLG' A
#
# COMPACT_ATOMS: atom_id res chain seq x y z
N MET A 1 -15.71 12.36 -12.11
CA MET A 1 -14.98 12.00 -10.86
C MET A 1 -13.85 12.99 -10.68
N GLY A 2 -13.80 13.71 -9.56
CA GLY A 2 -12.80 14.77 -9.32
C GLY A 2 -11.42 14.19 -8.98
N ASN A 3 -10.36 14.78 -9.55
CA ASN A 3 -8.98 14.42 -9.28
C ASN A 3 -8.68 14.57 -7.77
N PRO A 4 -8.11 13.56 -7.07
CA PRO A 4 -7.77 13.66 -5.65
C PRO A 4 -6.77 14.80 -5.32
N ALA A 5 -6.05 15.31 -6.32
CA ALA A 5 -5.23 16.51 -6.18
C ALA A 5 -6.04 17.81 -6.06
N ALA A 6 -7.31 17.84 -6.49
CA ALA A 6 -8.14 19.04 -6.53
C ALA A 6 -8.39 19.65 -5.14
N GLY A 7 -8.31 18.84 -4.07
CA GLY A 7 -8.47 19.31 -2.69
C GLY A 7 -7.17 19.72 -1.99
N TRP A 8 -6.00 19.29 -2.49
CA TRP A 8 -4.69 19.48 -1.85
C TRP A 8 -3.76 20.32 -2.72
N THR A 9 -4.11 21.59 -2.90
CA THR A 9 -3.22 22.56 -3.57
C THR A 9 -1.90 22.71 -2.82
N PRO A 10 -0.80 23.11 -3.49
CA PRO A 10 0.48 23.35 -2.84
C PRO A 10 0.39 24.29 -1.63
N GLU A 11 -0.41 25.35 -1.73
CA GLU A 11 -0.63 26.34 -0.67
C GLU A 11 -1.32 25.70 0.53
N ARG A 12 -2.32 24.85 0.30
CA ARG A 12 -3.01 24.12 1.38
C ARG A 12 -2.06 23.14 2.06
N ARG A 13 -1.24 22.41 1.30
CA ARG A 13 -0.22 21.51 1.85
C ARG A 13 0.79 22.27 2.71
N LYS A 14 1.24 23.45 2.25
CA LYS A 14 2.15 24.32 3.00
C LYS A 14 1.52 24.80 4.31
N ARG A 15 0.29 25.34 4.26
CA ARG A 15 -0.46 25.77 5.45
C ARG A 15 -0.63 24.63 6.46
N GLN A 16 -0.98 23.42 5.97
CA GLN A 16 -1.13 22.26 6.84
C GLN A 16 0.21 21.83 7.45
N SER A 17 1.29 21.84 6.68
CA SER A 17 2.64 21.55 7.16
C SER A 17 3.06 22.52 8.28
N GLU A 18 2.82 23.81 8.10
CA GLU A 18 3.09 24.85 9.12
C GLU A 18 2.25 24.61 10.39
N ALA A 19 0.96 24.31 10.26
CA ALA A 19 0.09 23.99 11.41
C ALA A 19 0.55 22.73 12.16
N ILE A 20 0.89 21.65 11.44
CA ILE A 20 1.41 20.41 12.01
C ILE A 20 2.75 20.67 12.74
N LYS A 21 3.64 21.48 12.17
CA LYS A 21 4.89 21.90 12.82
C LYS A 21 4.67 22.72 14.09
N ARG A 22 3.60 23.53 14.13
CA ARG A 22 3.23 24.32 15.32
C ARG A 22 2.74 23.42 16.44
N TRP A 23 1.84 22.49 16.15
CA TRP A 23 1.21 21.64 17.18
C TRP A 23 2.05 20.41 17.56
N LYS A 24 2.99 19.99 16.71
CA LYS A 24 3.92 18.87 16.95
C LYS A 24 3.23 17.62 17.51
N PRO A 25 2.16 17.10 16.87
CA PRO A 25 1.34 16.03 17.43
C PRO A 25 2.14 14.75 17.76
N TRP A 26 3.28 14.53 17.08
CA TRP A 26 4.20 13.43 17.38
C TRP A 26 4.76 13.44 18.80
N ASN A 27 4.83 14.60 19.47
CA ASN A 27 5.27 14.69 20.86
C ASN A 27 4.33 13.96 21.83
N GLN A 28 3.06 13.80 21.46
CA GLN A 28 2.05 13.07 22.23
C GLN A 28 1.83 11.64 21.68
N SER A 29 2.58 11.23 20.65
CA SER A 29 2.44 9.91 20.06
C SER A 29 2.97 8.85 21.02
N THR A 30 2.07 8.00 21.49
CA THR A 30 2.40 6.83 22.32
C THR A 30 2.43 5.58 21.44
N GLY A 31 3.40 5.55 20.52
CA GLY A 31 3.64 4.38 19.68
C GLY A 31 3.80 3.09 20.52
N PRO A 32 3.78 1.91 19.88
CA PRO A 32 3.82 0.64 20.61
C PRO A 32 5.09 0.52 21.46
N LYS A 33 4.90 0.41 22.78
CA LYS A 33 5.98 0.28 23.76
C LYS A 33 6.32 -1.19 24.05
N SER A 34 5.36 -2.10 23.88
CA SER A 34 5.56 -3.52 24.14
C SER A 34 6.19 -4.25 22.94
N PRO A 35 6.90 -5.38 23.16
CA PRO A 35 7.40 -6.24 22.09
C PRO A 35 6.30 -6.69 21.13
N GLU A 36 5.12 -7.05 21.64
CA GLU A 36 3.98 -7.52 20.86
C GLU A 36 3.44 -6.41 19.96
N GLY A 37 3.29 -5.19 20.52
CA GLY A 37 2.87 -4.03 19.75
C GLY A 37 3.85 -3.67 18.64
N LYS A 38 5.16 -3.81 18.90
CA LYS A 38 6.20 -3.60 17.88
C LYS A 38 6.13 -4.65 16.78
N ALA A 39 5.89 -5.91 17.13
CA ALA A 39 5.71 -6.99 16.16
C ALA A 39 4.54 -6.68 15.22
N VAL A 40 3.39 -6.27 15.77
CA VAL A 40 2.21 -5.88 14.97
C VAL A 40 2.53 -4.75 13.99
N VAL A 41 3.12 -3.64 14.45
CA VAL A 41 3.34 -2.49 13.56
C VAL A 41 4.45 -2.72 12.54
N SER A 42 5.37 -3.67 12.77
CA SER A 42 6.40 -4.03 11.79
C SER A 42 5.81 -4.58 10.49
N GLY A 43 4.62 -5.21 10.57
CA GLY A 43 3.86 -5.69 9.42
C GLY A 43 3.26 -4.56 8.57
N ASN A 44 3.08 -3.35 9.09
CA ASN A 44 2.41 -2.26 8.37
C ASN A 44 3.21 -1.75 7.16
N ALA A 45 4.52 -2.02 7.09
CA ALA A 45 5.33 -1.68 5.92
C ALA A 45 4.94 -2.52 4.69
N TRP A 46 4.31 -3.69 4.89
CA TRP A 46 3.86 -4.56 3.83
C TRP A 46 2.57 -4.00 3.19
N THR A 47 2.70 -3.52 1.95
CA THR A 47 1.57 -3.00 1.17
C THR A 47 0.90 -4.06 0.29
N GLY A 48 1.25 -5.34 0.45
CA GLY A 48 0.81 -6.41 -0.44
C GLY A 48 1.48 -6.36 -1.81
N GLY A 49 0.78 -6.84 -2.85
CA GLY A 49 1.23 -6.80 -4.24
C GLY A 49 1.71 -8.15 -4.81
N GLU A 50 2.03 -9.12 -3.97
CA GLU A 50 2.35 -10.49 -4.42
C GLU A 50 1.21 -11.17 -5.17
N TRP A 51 -0.04 -10.85 -4.83
CA TRP A 51 -1.21 -11.31 -5.57
C TRP A 51 -1.15 -10.98 -7.07
N LEU A 52 -0.55 -9.85 -7.47
CA LEU A 52 -0.40 -9.52 -8.90
C LEU A 52 0.54 -10.51 -9.60
N LYS A 53 1.64 -10.87 -8.95
CA LYS A 53 2.60 -11.86 -9.46
C LYS A 53 1.94 -13.24 -9.56
N LEU A 54 1.20 -13.65 -8.52
CA LEU A 54 0.44 -14.90 -8.51
C LEU A 54 -0.61 -14.93 -9.64
N ARG A 55 -1.34 -13.82 -9.83
CA ARG A 55 -2.32 -13.69 -10.91
C ARG A 55 -1.68 -13.84 -12.29
N GLN A 56 -0.51 -13.23 -12.51
CA GLN A 56 0.25 -13.37 -13.75
C GLN A 56 0.73 -14.81 -13.96
N ALA A 57 1.27 -15.45 -12.92
CA ALA A 57 1.70 -16.84 -12.96
C ALA A 57 0.56 -17.80 -13.30
N ILE A 58 -0.60 -17.64 -12.64
CA ILE A 58 -1.81 -18.43 -12.93
C ILE A 58 -2.27 -18.22 -14.38
N LYS A 59 -2.21 -16.98 -14.89
CA LYS A 59 -2.57 -16.70 -16.30
C LYS A 59 -1.65 -17.42 -17.27
N ALA A 60 -0.33 -17.38 -17.03
CA ALA A 60 0.66 -18.09 -17.85
C ALA A 60 0.45 -19.61 -17.81
N LEU A 61 0.21 -20.17 -16.62
CA LEU A 61 -0.08 -21.60 -16.44
C LEU A 61 -1.33 -22.02 -17.23
N ASN A 62 -2.42 -21.27 -17.09
CA ASN A 62 -3.67 -21.55 -17.80
C ASN A 62 -3.49 -21.50 -19.32
N GLN A 63 -2.63 -20.60 -19.82
CA GLN A 63 -2.32 -20.51 -21.24
C GLN A 63 -1.58 -21.76 -21.71
N ALA A 64 -0.51 -22.16 -21.01
CA ALA A 64 0.26 -23.36 -21.32
C ALA A 64 -0.61 -24.64 -21.31
N MET A 65 -1.52 -24.77 -20.34
CA MET A 65 -2.44 -25.91 -20.26
C MET A 65 -3.42 -25.97 -21.44
N ARG A 66 -3.90 -24.82 -21.93
CA ARG A 66 -4.77 -24.77 -23.12
C ARG A 66 -4.03 -25.16 -24.38
N GLU A 67 -2.79 -24.68 -24.53
CA GLU A 67 -1.92 -25.05 -25.64
C GLU A 67 -1.67 -26.55 -25.62
N GLN A 68 -1.23 -27.11 -24.50
CA GLN A 68 -1.02 -28.55 -24.35
C GLN A 68 -2.28 -29.37 -24.72
N ARG A 69 -3.46 -28.94 -24.28
CA ARG A 69 -4.72 -29.61 -24.63
C ARG A 69 -5.02 -29.54 -26.13
N GLY A 70 -4.71 -28.43 -26.80
CA GLY A 70 -4.87 -28.29 -28.25
C GLY A 70 -3.84 -29.08 -29.06
N TRP A 71 -2.68 -29.41 -28.49
CA TRP A 71 -1.68 -30.30 -29.11
C TRP A 71 -2.02 -31.79 -28.95
N LEU A 72 -2.77 -32.15 -27.91
CA LEU A 72 -3.14 -33.54 -27.59
C LEU A 72 -4.52 -33.95 -28.10
N GLY A 73 -5.30 -33.02 -28.66
CA GLY A 73 -6.59 -33.27 -29.31
C GLY A 73 -6.48 -33.14 -30.81
#